data_AF-A0A7X7BIF4-F1
#
_entry.id   AF-A0A7X7BIF4-F1
#
_cell.length_a   1.000
_cell.length_b   1.000
_cell.length_c   1.000
_cell.angle_alpha   90.00
_cell.angle_beta   90.00
_cell.angle_gamma   90.00
#
_symmetry.space_group_name_H-M   'P 1'
#
loop_
_entity.id
_entity.type
_entity.pdbx_description
1 polymer ?
#
loop_
_entity_poly.entity_id
_entity_poly.type
_entity_poly.pdbx_seq_one_letter_code
_entity_poly.pdbx_strand_id
1 'polypeptide(L)'
;MKLKSKIITLCSLLAIIIATVLVLYYVIAYSKYEFHADFTDTIMWAQASIDARRLLNPDFYYAATLPFGGHLIMIPFVLIFDVSLTAHILGMVTFTLLFILGLILLGRAMRWSLPMISFFVSSTLLVLSLSAKLREIYWGHIIYYSLGILFMLVGLTLIFKTINHLDNKKPQLTLY
;
A
#
# COMPACT_ATOMS: atom_id res chain seq x y z
N MET A 1 23.45 15.38 -23.73
CA MET A 1 23.35 14.58 -22.48
C MET A 1 22.23 15.01 -21.53
N LYS A 2 22.10 16.30 -21.17
CA LYS A 2 21.06 16.78 -20.22
C LYS A 2 19.61 16.57 -20.68
N LEU A 3 19.32 16.73 -21.98
CA LEU A 3 17.95 16.54 -22.51
C LEU A 3 17.47 15.09 -22.40
N LYS A 4 18.30 14.12 -22.78
CA LYS A 4 18.01 12.68 -22.66
C LYS A 4 17.69 12.29 -21.21
N SER A 5 18.47 12.78 -20.25
CA SER A 5 18.22 12.54 -18.82
C SER A 5 16.89 13.13 -18.35
N LYS A 6 16.55 14.37 -18.75
CA LYS A 6 15.26 14.98 -18.42
C LYS A 6 14.07 14.22 -19.00
N ILE A 7 14.18 13.75 -20.25
CA ILE A 7 13.14 12.94 -20.89
C ILE A 7 12.93 11.63 -20.12
N ILE A 8 14.01 10.92 -19.76
CA ILE A 8 13.92 9.67 -18.99
C ILE A 8 13.25 9.89 -17.64
N THR A 9 13.62 10.97 -16.93
CA THR A 9 12.98 11.35 -15.67
C THR A 9 11.49 11.61 -15.86
N LEU A 10 11.11 12.38 -16.89
CA LEU A 10 9.72 12.67 -17.18
C LEU A 10 8.92 11.41 -17.49
N CYS A 11 9.41 10.53 -18.37
CA CYS A 11 8.76 9.27 -18.70
C CYS A 11 8.59 8.37 -17.45
N SER A 12 9.60 8.35 -16.57
CA SER A 12 9.53 7.58 -15.32
C SER A 12 8.44 8.10 -14.38
N LEU A 13 8.33 9.43 -14.23
CA LEU A 13 7.28 10.01 -13.40
C LEU A 13 5.89 9.79 -14.00
N LEU A 14 5.75 9.97 -15.32
CA LEU A 14 4.49 9.74 -16.03
C LEU A 14 4.01 8.29 -15.89
N ALA A 15 4.91 7.31 -16.00
CA ALA A 15 4.55 5.90 -15.83
C ALA A 15 3.95 5.61 -14.44
N ILE A 16 4.58 6.12 -13.37
CA ILE A 16 4.08 5.98 -12.00
C ILE A 16 2.72 6.67 -11.86
N ILE A 17 2.59 7.90 -12.39
CA ILE A 17 1.34 8.67 -12.31
C ILE A 17 0.20 7.94 -13.02
N ILE A 18 0.43 7.47 -14.25
CA ILE A 18 -0.59 6.76 -15.03
C ILE A 18 -1.02 5.48 -14.30
N ALA A 19 -0.08 4.66 -13.84
CA ALA A 19 -0.40 3.46 -13.08
C ALA A 19 -1.17 3.77 -11.78
N THR A 20 -0.79 4.83 -11.08
CA THR A 20 -1.47 5.28 -9.85
C THR A 20 -2.90 5.73 -10.16
N VAL A 21 -3.10 6.54 -11.20
CA VAL A 21 -4.43 7.02 -11.61
C VAL A 21 -5.33 5.85 -11.99
N LEU A 22 -4.81 4.84 -12.70
CA LEU A 22 -5.57 3.64 -13.05
C LEU A 22 -6.00 2.85 -11.80
N VAL A 23 -5.10 2.65 -10.83
CA VAL A 23 -5.46 1.98 -9.57
C VAL A 23 -6.47 2.79 -8.77
N LEU A 24 -6.28 4.11 -8.68
CA LEU A 24 -7.24 4.99 -7.98
C LEU A 24 -8.60 5.02 -8.68
N TYR A 25 -8.65 4.91 -10.01
CA TYR A 25 -9.90 4.73 -10.74
C TYR A 25 -10.62 3.46 -10.29
N TYR A 26 -9.90 2.34 -10.13
CA TYR A 26 -10.49 1.11 -9.61
C TYR A 26 -11.05 1.30 -8.19
N VAL A 27 -10.27 1.94 -7.30
CA VAL A 27 -10.67 2.14 -5.91
C VAL A 27 -11.85 3.12 -5.75
N ILE A 28 -11.86 4.22 -6.50
CA ILE A 28 -12.83 5.33 -6.30
C ILE A 28 -14.08 5.16 -7.14
N ALA A 29 -13.91 4.78 -8.42
CA ALA A 29 -15.01 4.76 -9.38
C ALA A 29 -15.53 3.34 -9.60
N TYR A 30 -14.64 2.38 -9.84
CA TYR A 30 -15.05 1.03 -10.23
C TYR A 30 -15.52 0.16 -9.07
N SER A 31 -14.97 0.36 -7.87
CA SER A 31 -15.32 -0.38 -6.66
C SER A 31 -16.81 -0.41 -6.37
N LYS A 32 -17.55 0.63 -6.75
CA LYS A 32 -19.01 0.73 -6.59
C LYS A 32 -19.79 -0.35 -7.34
N TYR A 33 -19.22 -0.87 -8.43
CA TYR A 33 -19.83 -1.92 -9.25
C TYR A 33 -19.40 -3.33 -8.82
N GLU A 34 -18.27 -3.46 -8.14
CA GLU A 34 -17.76 -4.73 -7.59
C GLU A 34 -18.00 -4.84 -6.06
N PHE A 35 -18.73 -3.90 -5.44
CA PHE A 35 -18.90 -3.87 -3.98
C PHE A 35 -19.81 -5.01 -3.50
N HIS A 36 -19.22 -6.07 -2.95
CA HIS A 36 -19.90 -7.24 -2.39
C HIS A 36 -19.41 -7.56 -0.97
N ALA A 37 -19.87 -8.67 -0.39
CA ALA A 37 -19.60 -9.04 1.00
C ALA A 37 -18.12 -8.96 1.38
N ASP A 38 -17.22 -9.53 0.57
CA ASP A 38 -15.77 -9.50 0.83
C ASP A 38 -15.18 -8.07 0.94
N PHE A 39 -15.78 -7.05 0.32
CA PHE A 39 -15.32 -5.66 0.45
C PHE A 39 -15.68 -5.08 1.83
N THR A 40 -16.72 -5.62 2.46
CA THR A 40 -17.24 -5.08 3.73
C THR A 40 -16.44 -5.54 4.95
N ASP A 41 -15.69 -6.63 4.85
CA ASP A 41 -14.96 -7.24 5.97
C ASP A 41 -14.12 -6.23 6.77
N THR A 42 -13.32 -5.42 6.07
CA THR A 42 -12.39 -4.48 6.73
C THR A 42 -13.13 -3.34 7.43
N ILE A 43 -14.24 -2.86 6.85
CA ILE A 43 -15.03 -1.76 7.41
C ILE A 43 -15.93 -2.25 8.55
N MET A 44 -16.49 -3.46 8.43
CA MET A 44 -17.24 -4.09 9.52
C MET A 44 -16.34 -4.41 10.72
N TRP A 45 -15.11 -4.85 10.47
CA TRP A 45 -14.13 -5.03 11.54
C TRP A 45 -13.78 -3.71 12.24
N ALA A 46 -13.72 -2.61 11.49
CA ALA A 46 -13.51 -1.29 12.07
C ALA A 46 -14.70 -0.86 12.96
N GLN A 47 -15.93 -1.06 12.48
CA GLN A 47 -17.14 -0.82 13.27
C GLN A 47 -17.15 -1.65 14.56
N ALA A 48 -16.86 -2.94 14.46
CA ALA A 48 -16.80 -3.82 15.62
C ALA A 48 -15.78 -3.37 16.67
N SER A 49 -14.64 -2.81 16.23
CA SER A 49 -13.62 -2.26 17.12
C SER A 49 -14.08 -0.99 17.82
N ILE A 50 -14.81 -0.12 17.10
CA ILE A 50 -15.42 1.11 17.64
C ILE A 50 -16.47 0.76 18.69
N ASP A 51 -17.40 -0.16 18.37
CA ASP A 51 -18.48 -0.58 19.26
C ASP A 51 -17.95 -1.15 20.57
N ALA A 52 -16.89 -1.96 20.48
CA ALA A 52 -16.27 -2.60 21.62
C ALA A 52 -15.37 -1.66 22.43
N ARG A 53 -15.01 -0.49 21.89
CA ARG A 53 -14.00 0.44 22.43
C ARG A 53 -12.64 -0.23 22.71
N ARG A 54 -12.30 -1.21 21.88
CA ARG A 54 -11.05 -1.98 21.97
C ARG A 54 -10.68 -2.50 20.59
N LEU A 55 -9.39 -2.75 20.39
CA LEU A 55 -8.85 -3.26 19.12
C LEU A 55 -9.45 -4.61 18.70
N LEU A 56 -9.80 -5.44 19.68
CA LEU A 56 -10.35 -6.77 19.46
C LEU A 56 -11.71 -6.88 20.12
N ASN A 57 -12.77 -6.97 19.32
CA ASN A 57 -14.11 -7.26 19.80
C ASN A 57 -14.27 -8.79 19.95
N PRO A 58 -14.51 -9.34 21.15
CA PRO A 58 -14.69 -10.77 21.40
C PRO A 58 -15.97 -11.32 20.78
N ASP A 59 -16.93 -10.45 20.47
CA ASP A 59 -18.21 -10.81 19.86
C ASP A 59 -18.14 -10.71 18.32
N PHE A 60 -17.01 -10.29 17.76
CA PHE A 60 -16.77 -10.22 16.32
C PHE A 60 -15.73 -11.25 15.89
N TYR A 61 -16.17 -12.22 15.08
CA TYR A 61 -15.26 -13.23 14.54
C TYR A 61 -14.79 -12.82 13.14
N TYR A 62 -13.49 -12.58 13.02
CA TYR A 62 -12.81 -12.39 11.74
C TYR A 62 -11.96 -13.62 11.41
N ALA A 63 -11.76 -13.91 10.12
CA ALA A 63 -11.06 -15.11 9.65
C ALA A 63 -9.63 -15.25 10.22
N ALA A 64 -9.01 -14.14 10.64
CA ALA A 64 -7.74 -14.14 11.36
C ALA A 64 -7.81 -13.20 12.58
N THR A 65 -7.43 -13.67 13.77
CA THR A 65 -7.30 -12.81 14.94
C THR A 65 -5.95 -12.11 14.92
N LEU A 66 -5.93 -10.84 14.50
CA LEU A 66 -4.71 -10.03 14.47
C LEU A 66 -4.88 -8.80 15.39
N PRO A 67 -3.90 -8.49 16.27
CA PRO A 67 -3.99 -7.33 17.15
C PRO A 67 -3.87 -5.99 16.41
N PHE A 68 -3.56 -6.02 15.12
CA PHE A 68 -3.51 -4.90 14.20
C PHE A 68 -3.98 -5.36 12.82
N GLY A 69 -4.62 -4.48 12.06
CA GLY A 69 -5.21 -4.85 10.78
C GLY A 69 -5.54 -3.66 9.91
N GLY A 70 -6.02 -3.94 8.69
CA GLY A 70 -6.50 -2.91 7.78
C GLY A 70 -7.66 -2.08 8.34
N HIS A 71 -8.43 -2.64 9.28
CA HIS A 71 -9.49 -1.95 9.99
C HIS A 71 -9.00 -0.67 10.69
N LEU A 72 -7.75 -0.62 11.14
CA LEU A 72 -7.17 0.57 11.78
C LEU A 72 -7.14 1.78 10.84
N ILE A 73 -6.95 1.55 9.54
CA ILE A 73 -7.00 2.60 8.51
C ILE A 73 -8.44 3.08 8.31
N MET A 74 -9.43 2.19 8.48
CA MET A 74 -10.85 2.48 8.29
C MET A 74 -11.47 3.24 9.47
N ILE A 75 -11.04 2.98 10.72
CA ILE A 75 -11.59 3.59 11.95
C ILE A 75 -11.82 5.12 11.83
N PRO A 76 -10.81 5.95 11.46
CA PRO A 76 -11.03 7.40 11.40
C PRO A 76 -12.12 7.80 10.40
N PHE A 77 -12.26 7.07 9.30
CA PHE A 77 -13.29 7.34 8.30
C PHE A 77 -14.66 6.84 8.73
N VAL A 78 -14.75 5.70 9.40
CA VAL A 78 -16.00 5.19 9.98
C VAL A 78 -16.52 6.12 11.07
N LEU A 79 -15.65 6.70 11.90
CA LEU A 79 -16.07 7.67 12.92
C LEU A 79 -16.67 8.96 12.34
N ILE A 80 -16.35 9.31 11.09
CA ILE A 80 -16.79 10.55 10.44
C ILE A 80 -17.98 10.31 9.50
N PHE A 81 -17.98 9.17 8.78
CA PHE A 81 -18.93 8.87 7.71
C PHE A 81 -19.77 7.62 7.98
N ASP A 82 -19.73 7.08 9.19
CA ASP A 82 -20.31 5.80 9.59
C ASP A 82 -19.83 4.63 8.69
N VAL A 83 -20.48 3.47 8.82
CA VAL A 83 -20.28 2.35 7.89
C VAL A 83 -20.92 2.72 6.55
N SER A 84 -20.13 3.33 5.68
CA SER A 84 -20.56 3.78 4.35
C SER A 84 -19.53 3.45 3.27
N LEU A 85 -20.00 3.47 2.02
CA LEU A 85 -19.13 3.33 0.85
C LEU A 85 -18.07 4.44 0.80
N THR A 86 -18.40 5.64 1.27
CA THR A 86 -17.47 6.76 1.37
C THR A 86 -16.33 6.45 2.34
N ALA A 87 -16.65 5.97 3.55
CA ALA A 87 -15.64 5.57 4.52
C ALA A 87 -14.71 4.49 3.97
N HIS A 88 -15.30 3.48 3.31
CA HIS A 88 -14.56 2.41 2.68
C HIS A 88 -13.58 2.92 1.61
N ILE A 89 -14.07 3.74 0.66
CA ILE A 89 -13.24 4.30 -0.41
C ILE A 89 -12.07 5.10 0.16
N LEU A 90 -12.31 5.95 1.18
CA LEU A 90 -11.24 6.75 1.79
C LEU A 90 -10.18 5.88 2.48
N GLY A 91 -10.60 4.82 3.18
CA GLY A 91 -9.68 3.86 3.77
C GLY A 91 -8.86 3.11 2.71
N MET A 92 -9.50 2.65 1.62
CA MET A 92 -8.82 1.98 0.52
C MET A 92 -7.85 2.90 -0.24
N VAL A 93 -8.22 4.17 -0.45
CA VAL A 93 -7.31 5.17 -1.02
C VAL A 93 -6.10 5.36 -0.12
N THR A 94 -6.30 5.50 1.18
CA THR A 94 -5.21 5.64 2.16
C THR A 94 -4.27 4.45 2.12
N PHE A 95 -4.81 3.22 2.12
CA PHE A 95 -4.02 2.00 1.98
C PHE A 95 -3.23 1.96 0.67
N THR A 96 -3.87 2.29 -0.46
CA THR A 96 -3.24 2.31 -1.79
C THR A 96 -2.06 3.27 -1.83
N LEU A 97 -2.21 4.47 -1.26
CA LEU A 97 -1.13 5.46 -1.19
C LEU A 97 0.03 4.99 -0.31
N LEU A 98 -0.26 4.36 0.84
CA LEU A 98 0.76 3.76 1.70
C LEU A 98 1.50 2.62 1.00
N PHE A 99 0.79 1.80 0.23
CA PHE A 99 1.36 0.71 -0.55
C PHE A 99 2.32 1.22 -1.64
N ILE A 100 1.88 2.23 -2.42
CA ILE A 100 2.73 2.89 -3.43
C ILE A 100 3.96 3.51 -2.79
N LEU A 101 3.79 4.20 -1.66
CA LEU A 101 4.89 4.79 -0.91
C LEU A 101 5.88 3.71 -0.44
N GLY A 102 5.38 2.58 0.07
CA GLY A 102 6.19 1.42 0.46
C GLY A 102 7.06 0.91 -0.69
N LEU A 103 6.50 0.75 -1.89
CA LEU A 103 7.25 0.33 -3.09
C LEU A 103 8.34 1.34 -3.47
N ILE A 104 8.02 2.64 -3.45
CA ILE A 104 8.98 3.71 -3.75
C ILE A 104 10.11 3.73 -2.72
N LEU A 105 9.78 3.67 -1.43
CA LEU A 105 10.75 3.69 -0.35
C LEU A 105 11.68 2.48 -0.40
N LEU A 106 11.16 1.30 -0.72
CA LEU A 106 11.97 0.10 -0.92
C LEU A 106 12.96 0.28 -2.06
N GLY A 107 12.49 0.72 -3.23
CA GLY A 107 13.37 0.97 -4.38
C GLY A 107 14.44 2.03 -4.07
N ARG A 108 14.11 3.07 -3.29
CA ARG A 108 15.09 4.05 -2.81
C ARG A 108 16.09 3.45 -1.82
N ALA A 109 15.64 2.61 -0.91
CA ALA A 109 16.50 1.91 0.05
C ALA A 109 17.46 0.95 -0.65
N MET A 110 17.06 0.35 -1.77
CA MET A 110 17.93 -0.47 -2.61
C MET A 110 18.88 0.34 -3.52
N ARG A 111 18.91 1.68 -3.39
CA ARG A 111 19.70 2.60 -4.21
C ARG A 111 19.40 2.49 -5.71
N TRP A 112 18.19 2.09 -6.09
CA TRP A 112 17.81 1.96 -7.48
C TRP A 112 17.66 3.34 -8.17
N SER A 113 17.94 3.35 -9.47
CA SER A 113 17.71 4.52 -10.31
C SER A 113 16.20 4.80 -10.46
N LEU A 114 15.82 6.05 -10.71
CA LEU A 114 14.41 6.43 -10.89
C LEU A 114 13.68 5.60 -11.97
N PRO A 115 14.27 5.29 -13.14
CA PRO A 115 13.63 4.41 -14.11
C PRO A 115 13.34 3.00 -13.59
N MET A 116 14.25 2.45 -12.79
CA MET A 116 14.06 1.13 -12.19
C MET A 116 12.97 1.14 -11.12
N ILE A 117 12.94 2.18 -10.27
CA ILE A 117 11.85 2.38 -9.30
C ILE A 117 10.51 2.54 -10.03
N SER A 118 10.49 3.34 -11.09
CA SER A 118 9.30 3.55 -11.92
C SER A 118 8.80 2.26 -12.54
N PHE A 119 9.70 1.46 -13.13
CA PHE A 119 9.35 0.17 -13.71
C PHE A 119 8.79 -0.76 -12.63
N PHE A 120 9.46 -0.88 -11.48
CA PHE A 120 9.04 -1.73 -10.38
C PHE A 120 7.66 -1.33 -9.83
N VAL A 121 7.46 -0.04 -9.50
CA VAL A 121 6.19 0.47 -8.98
C VAL A 121 5.07 0.27 -10.00
N SER A 122 5.27 0.73 -11.24
CA SER A 122 4.21 0.68 -12.27
C SER A 122 3.85 -0.75 -12.64
N SER A 123 4.83 -1.64 -12.81
CA SER A 123 4.57 -3.05 -13.11
C SER A 123 3.85 -3.76 -11.96
N THR A 124 4.23 -3.51 -10.71
CA THR A 124 3.54 -4.06 -9.54
C THR A 124 2.08 -3.62 -9.51
N LEU A 125 1.81 -2.32 -9.65
CA LEU A 125 0.44 -1.79 -9.66
C LEU A 125 -0.42 -2.38 -10.78
N LEU A 126 0.15 -2.50 -11.99
CA LEU A 126 -0.57 -3.06 -13.13
C LEU A 126 -0.81 -4.57 -12.97
N VAL A 127 0.19 -5.34 -12.52
CA VAL A 127 0.07 -6.78 -12.28
C VAL A 127 -1.01 -7.08 -11.25
N LEU A 128 -1.01 -6.35 -10.14
CA LEU A 128 -2.01 -6.48 -9.08
C LEU A 128 -3.42 -6.01 -9.52
N SER A 129 -3.55 -5.45 -10.72
CA SER A 129 -4.82 -5.02 -11.29
C SER A 129 -5.34 -5.90 -12.43
N LEU A 130 -4.58 -6.94 -12.83
CA LEU A 130 -4.86 -7.75 -14.03
C LEU A 130 -6.15 -8.56 -13.97
N SER A 131 -6.58 -9.00 -12.78
CA SER A 131 -7.78 -9.83 -12.59
C SER A 131 -8.71 -9.24 -11.55
N ALA A 132 -10.00 -9.57 -11.63
CA ALA A 132 -10.98 -9.17 -10.63
C ALA A 132 -10.56 -9.61 -9.23
N LYS A 133 -10.04 -10.84 -9.08
CA LYS A 133 -9.60 -11.34 -7.77
C LYS A 133 -8.38 -10.60 -7.21
N LEU A 134 -7.41 -10.24 -8.05
CA LEU A 134 -6.26 -9.45 -7.58
C LEU A 134 -6.68 -8.04 -7.18
N ARG A 135 -7.58 -7.41 -7.95
CA ARG A 135 -8.16 -6.12 -7.59
C ARG A 135 -8.95 -6.20 -6.29
N GLU A 136 -9.72 -7.25 -6.07
CA GLU A 136 -10.44 -7.47 -4.82
C GLU A 136 -9.46 -7.54 -3.63
N ILE A 137 -8.43 -8.39 -3.71
CA ILE A 137 -7.46 -8.63 -2.63
C ILE A 137 -6.67 -7.37 -2.24
N TYR A 138 -6.32 -6.53 -3.21
CA TYR A 138 -5.46 -5.36 -2.98
C TYR A 138 -6.22 -4.03 -2.93
N TRP A 139 -7.26 -3.87 -3.75
CA TRP A 139 -7.95 -2.60 -3.99
C TRP A 139 -9.42 -2.63 -3.55
N GLY A 140 -9.96 -3.79 -3.17
CA GLY A 140 -11.33 -3.96 -2.68
C GLY A 140 -11.46 -4.13 -1.17
N HIS A 141 -10.44 -4.62 -0.48
CA HIS A 141 -10.39 -4.67 0.98
C HIS A 141 -8.94 -4.74 1.50
N ILE A 142 -8.74 -4.60 2.81
CA ILE A 142 -7.41 -4.66 3.44
C ILE A 142 -7.35 -5.86 4.37
N ILE A 143 -7.11 -7.03 3.78
CA ILE A 143 -6.96 -8.29 4.52
C ILE A 143 -5.50 -8.64 4.75
N TYR A 144 -5.25 -9.70 5.52
CA TYR A 144 -3.92 -10.07 5.99
C TYR A 144 -2.90 -10.32 4.87
N TYR A 145 -3.33 -10.68 3.65
CA TYR A 145 -2.44 -10.82 2.50
C TYR A 145 -1.85 -9.47 2.05
N SER A 146 -2.71 -8.51 1.70
CA SER A 146 -2.27 -7.20 1.19
C SER A 146 -1.60 -6.36 2.29
N LEU A 147 -2.08 -6.50 3.53
CA LEU A 147 -1.44 -5.89 4.71
C LEU A 147 -0.07 -6.50 5.02
N GLY A 148 0.07 -7.83 4.96
CA GLY A 148 1.33 -8.52 5.19
C GLY A 148 2.42 -8.07 4.22
N ILE A 149 2.05 -7.85 2.95
CA ILE A 149 2.98 -7.33 1.95
C ILE A 149 3.37 -5.89 2.24
N LEU A 150 2.44 -5.03 2.66
CA LEU A 150 2.78 -3.67 3.08
C LEU A 150 3.81 -3.68 4.22
N PHE A 151 3.62 -4.53 5.24
CA PHE A 151 4.59 -4.67 6.33
C PHE A 151 5.94 -5.21 5.85
N MET A 152 5.94 -6.18 4.93
CA MET A 152 7.17 -6.69 4.33
C MET A 152 7.92 -5.58 3.57
N LEU A 153 7.24 -4.73 2.80
CA LEU A 153 7.85 -3.59 2.11
C LEU A 153 8.52 -2.63 3.08
N VAL A 154 7.84 -2.29 4.18
CA VAL A 154 8.39 -1.43 5.24
C VAL A 154 9.60 -2.10 5.93
N GLY A 155 9.46 -3.36 6.33
CA GLY A 155 10.53 -4.12 6.99
C GLY A 155 11.79 -4.22 6.12
N LEU A 156 11.65 -4.59 4.85
CA LEU A 156 12.76 -4.65 3.90
C LEU A 156 13.39 -3.27 3.68
N THR A 157 12.58 -2.21 3.58
CA THR A 157 13.09 -0.84 3.46
C THR A 157 13.99 -0.49 4.64
N LEU A 158 13.57 -0.79 5.88
CA LEU A 158 14.34 -0.52 7.08
C LEU A 158 15.64 -1.34 7.13
N ILE A 159 15.58 -2.61 6.73
CA ILE A 159 16.77 -3.47 6.62
C ILE A 159 17.79 -2.88 5.65
N PHE A 160 17.37 -2.56 4.41
CA PHE A 160 18.28 -1.99 3.41
C PHE A 160 18.82 -0.62 3.81
N LYS A 161 18.02 0.23 4.46
CA LYS A 161 18.52 1.50 5.02
C LYS A 161 19.60 1.26 6.09
N THR A 162 19.41 0.26 6.94
CA THR A 162 20.38 -0.11 7.98
C THR A 162 21.68 -0.61 7.34
N ILE A 163 21.59 -1.53 6.38
CA ILE A 163 22.76 -2.03 5.63
C ILE A 163 23.53 -0.88 4.98
N ASN A 164 22.83 0.00 4.27
CA ASN A 164 23.45 1.17 3.62
C ASN A 164 24.15 2.10 4.61
N HIS A 165 23.58 2.27 5.81
CA HIS A 165 24.18 3.09 6.86
C HIS A 165 25.45 2.45 7.43
N LEU A 166 25.45 1.13 7.61
CA LEU A 166 26.61 0.38 8.08
C LEU A 166 27.75 0.38 7.04
N ASP A 167 27.43 0.23 5.75
CA ASP A 167 28.42 0.28 4.67
C ASP A 167 29.09 1.65 4.56
N ASN A 168 28.33 2.73 4.74
CA ASN A 168 28.88 4.09 4.74
C ASN A 168 29.79 4.38 5.95
N LYS A 169 29.72 3.57 7.01
CA LYS A 169 30.53 3.70 8.24
C LYS A 169 31.78 2.82 8.24
N LYS A 170 31.97 1.92 7.28
CA LYS A 170 33.20 1.12 7.21
C LYS A 170 34.38 2.08 6.99
N PRO A 171 35.37 2.15 7.91
CA PRO A 171 36.56 2.94 7.67
C PRO A 171 37.22 2.42 6.40
N GLN A 172 37.63 3.32 5.50
CA GLN A 172 38.50 2.97 4.41
C GLN A 172 39.78 2.41 5.04
N LEU A 173 39.93 1.09 5.06
CA LEU A 173 41.20 0.44 5.37
C LEU A 173 42.16 0.89 4.27
N THR A 174 42.84 2.02 4.51
CA THR A 174 44.06 2.40 3.81
C THR A 174 45.08 1.32 4.14
N LEU A 175 45.14 0.32 3.27
CA LEU A 175 46.30 -0.55 3.14
C LEU A 175 47.44 0.35 2.68
N TYR A 176 48.30 0.71 3.64
CA TYR A 176 49.65 1.20 3.38
C TYR A 176 50.54 0.03 2.95
#